data_AF-A0A354GKN4-F1
#
_entry.id   AF-A0A354GKN4-F1
#
_cell.length_a   1.000
_cell.length_b   1.000
_cell.length_c   1.000
_cell.angle_alpha   90.00
_cell.angle_beta   90.00
_cell.angle_gamma   90.00
#
_symmetry.space_group_name_H-M   'P 1'
#
loop_
_entity.id
_entity.type
_entity.pdbx_description
1 polymer ?
#
loop_
_entity_poly.entity_id
_entity_poly.type
_entity_poly.pdbx_seq_one_letter_code
_entity_poly.pdbx_strand_id
1 'polypeptide(L)'
;MNKTNTTGRNGRPLTVARLAEAKRLPLDFLAGLGLKDGPRGVGIPYYGVTGEDLFIRERLALEKSAGGDERFRQPKSVAPAAYGQWRLDKAAKVGSLILVEGESDCWTLWFHGLPALGLPGADTGRFLEKEHVATIDTIYISKEPDAGGETFARGVAARLVEHGFKGRAYELRMPEGEKDPSGLHVKGPDEFKDALADCLKAAVPLDLAPAAPEREAVAKKPKPSQADLLVELADSAELFHTPGGLDSEGFATVDVSGRRETWPISGKGFKRWLGKVFYDRTRKAPSSQALQDALTVIAGQAIHDGLEHEVAVRIAEHDGAIYLDLADAQWRAVRVTADGWSVVLNPPVKFIRRRGMLALPEPKRGGRLDELRSLVNLPDDDAWILFVSWLLAAFRPGRPFPVLAVNGEQGSAKSTLCKMGRALIDPNAAPLRRPPREDRDLMVAAANSWIVAFDNLSGLTPALSDTLCALSTGGGFGVRELSSDGDEKLFDAMRPIMLNGIEDLATRADLLDRCVSLTLTMIDDDRRRDEAELWKLFEEARPPDSGRLFGRGERRFEEPAQCPA
;
A
#
# COMPACT_ATOMS: atom_id res chain seq x y z
N MET A 1 -6.75 15.60 -28.89
CA MET A 1 -7.98 15.15 -29.60
C MET A 1 -7.85 13.66 -29.88
N ASN A 2 -8.38 12.83 -28.98
CA ASN A 2 -8.42 11.37 -29.11
C ASN A 2 -9.66 10.96 -29.92
N LYS A 3 -9.48 10.34 -31.08
CA LYS A 3 -10.57 9.62 -31.77
C LYS A 3 -10.51 8.15 -31.36
N THR A 4 -11.28 7.80 -30.34
CA THR A 4 -11.66 6.41 -30.04
C THR A 4 -12.53 5.89 -31.19
N ASN A 5 -12.17 4.74 -31.74
CA ASN A 5 -12.80 4.12 -32.91
C ASN A 5 -14.10 3.37 -32.52
N THR A 6 -15.05 4.08 -31.90
CA THR A 6 -16.27 3.52 -31.28
C THR A 6 -17.49 3.56 -32.19
N THR A 7 -17.37 3.15 -33.45
CA THR A 7 -18.47 3.36 -34.40
C THR A 7 -18.60 2.21 -35.38
N GLY A 8 -19.84 1.78 -35.64
CA GLY A 8 -20.18 1.04 -36.85
C GLY A 8 -19.66 1.80 -38.08
N ARG A 9 -19.38 1.11 -39.19
CA ARG A 9 -18.80 1.70 -40.42
C ARG A 9 -19.36 3.12 -40.66
N ASN A 10 -18.47 4.13 -40.70
CA ASN A 10 -18.70 5.57 -40.94
C ASN A 10 -18.89 6.50 -39.71
N GLY A 11 -18.42 6.16 -38.51
CA GLY A 11 -18.41 7.15 -37.42
C GLY A 11 -19.76 7.33 -36.71
N ARG A 12 -20.75 6.49 -37.01
CA ARG A 12 -22.09 6.53 -36.40
C ARG A 12 -22.26 5.43 -35.33
N PRO A 13 -23.01 5.69 -34.25
CA PRO A 13 -23.40 4.66 -33.28
C PRO A 13 -24.12 3.48 -33.96
N LEU A 14 -23.94 2.27 -33.42
CA LEU A 14 -24.72 1.11 -33.85
C LEU A 14 -26.21 1.33 -33.54
N THR A 15 -27.08 1.06 -34.51
CA THR A 15 -28.54 1.16 -34.34
C THR A 15 -29.19 -0.22 -34.27
N VAL A 16 -30.40 -0.30 -33.72
CA VAL A 16 -31.23 -1.51 -33.65
C VAL A 16 -31.52 -2.00 -35.06
N ALA A 17 -31.82 -1.11 -36.01
CA ALA A 17 -32.02 -1.46 -37.41
C ALA A 17 -30.79 -2.16 -38.02
N ARG A 18 -29.59 -1.65 -37.76
CA ARG A 18 -28.36 -2.27 -38.27
C ARG A 18 -28.03 -3.57 -37.57
N LEU A 19 -28.31 -3.66 -36.27
CA LEU A 19 -28.16 -4.89 -35.50
C LEU A 19 -29.14 -5.98 -35.98
N ALA A 20 -30.39 -5.61 -36.25
CA ALA A 20 -31.43 -6.47 -36.81
C ALA A 20 -31.01 -7.04 -38.16
N GLU A 21 -30.52 -6.18 -39.07
CA GLU A 21 -29.98 -6.59 -40.37
C GLU A 21 -28.81 -7.57 -40.21
N ALA A 22 -27.82 -7.24 -39.37
CA ALA A 22 -26.64 -8.07 -39.16
C ALA A 22 -26.97 -9.44 -38.54
N LYS A 23 -28.02 -9.52 -37.73
CA LYS A 23 -28.50 -10.76 -37.12
C LYS A 23 -29.62 -11.43 -37.91
N ARG A 24 -30.04 -10.86 -39.05
CA ARG A 24 -31.18 -11.31 -39.86
C ARG A 24 -32.45 -11.54 -39.03
N LEU A 25 -32.69 -10.69 -38.03
CA LEU A 25 -33.89 -10.70 -37.20
C LEU A 25 -34.78 -9.51 -37.58
N PRO A 26 -36.12 -9.63 -37.50
CA PRO A 26 -36.99 -8.49 -37.78
C PRO A 26 -36.73 -7.34 -36.81
N LEU A 27 -36.69 -6.10 -37.34
CA LEU A 27 -36.48 -4.90 -36.54
C LEU A 27 -37.54 -4.76 -35.44
N ASP A 28 -38.81 -4.92 -35.80
CA ASP A 28 -39.94 -4.79 -34.87
C ASP A 28 -39.89 -5.84 -33.76
N PHE A 29 -39.33 -7.02 -34.04
CA PHE A 29 -39.12 -8.05 -33.03
C PHE A 29 -38.07 -7.60 -32.00
N LEU A 30 -36.90 -7.13 -32.44
CA LEU A 30 -35.86 -6.64 -31.53
C LEU A 30 -36.32 -5.41 -30.73
N ALA A 31 -37.01 -4.48 -31.39
CA ALA A 31 -37.62 -3.32 -30.72
C ALA A 31 -38.67 -3.76 -29.67
N GLY A 32 -39.46 -4.79 -29.99
CA GLY A 32 -40.44 -5.39 -29.07
C GLY A 32 -39.81 -6.08 -27.85
N LEU A 33 -38.53 -6.47 -27.92
CA LEU A 33 -37.75 -6.94 -26.76
C LEU A 33 -37.19 -5.78 -25.90
N GLY A 34 -37.48 -4.53 -26.26
CA GLY A 34 -37.03 -3.34 -25.55
C GLY A 34 -35.68 -2.80 -26.00
N LEU A 35 -35.08 -3.33 -27.08
CA LEU A 35 -33.85 -2.78 -27.63
C LEU A 35 -34.11 -1.40 -28.23
N LYS A 36 -33.27 -0.42 -27.88
CA LYS A 36 -33.46 0.98 -28.30
C LYS A 36 -32.15 1.60 -28.79
N ASP A 37 -32.25 2.50 -29.75
CA ASP A 37 -31.14 3.34 -30.18
C ASP A 37 -30.76 4.30 -29.05
N GLY A 38 -29.49 4.22 -28.63
CA GLY A 38 -28.91 5.10 -27.62
C GLY A 38 -27.82 5.99 -28.19
N PRO A 39 -27.31 6.95 -27.41
CA PRO A 39 -26.31 7.93 -27.87
C PRO A 39 -24.97 7.31 -28.26
N ARG A 40 -24.66 6.11 -27.78
CA ARG A 40 -23.38 5.39 -28.02
C ARG A 40 -23.53 4.10 -28.81
N GLY A 41 -24.75 3.56 -28.94
CA GLY A 41 -25.03 2.26 -29.52
C GLY A 41 -26.41 1.76 -29.13
N VAL A 42 -26.65 0.46 -29.25
CA VAL A 42 -27.94 -0.15 -28.91
C VAL A 42 -28.02 -0.45 -27.42
N GLY A 43 -29.02 0.08 -26.74
CA GLY A 43 -29.35 -0.28 -25.35
C GLY A 43 -30.11 -1.61 -25.30
N ILE A 44 -29.64 -2.52 -24.46
CA ILE A 44 -30.20 -3.85 -24.21
C ILE A 44 -30.67 -3.87 -22.75
N PRO A 45 -31.99 -3.85 -22.49
CA PRO A 45 -32.51 -3.86 -21.13
C PRO A 45 -32.42 -5.25 -20.50
N TYR A 46 -31.99 -5.30 -19.24
CA TYR A 46 -31.99 -6.48 -18.39
C TYR A 46 -33.10 -6.34 -17.35
N TYR A 47 -33.88 -7.41 -17.18
CA TYR A 47 -34.93 -7.50 -16.18
C TYR A 47 -34.67 -8.67 -15.22
N GLY A 48 -35.17 -8.55 -13.99
CA GLY A 48 -35.14 -9.64 -13.02
C GLY A 48 -36.24 -10.65 -13.27
N VAL A 49 -36.35 -11.66 -12.41
CA VAL A 49 -37.30 -12.77 -12.59
C VAL A 49 -38.75 -12.28 -12.59
N THR A 50 -39.05 -11.20 -11.85
CA THR A 50 -40.39 -10.62 -11.77
C THR A 50 -40.67 -9.54 -12.83
N GLY A 51 -39.71 -9.29 -13.72
CA GLY A 51 -39.81 -8.29 -14.79
C GLY A 51 -39.42 -6.88 -14.36
N GLU A 52 -38.87 -6.71 -13.15
CA GLU A 52 -38.33 -5.44 -12.67
C GLU A 52 -37.08 -5.02 -13.46
N ASP A 53 -36.93 -3.72 -13.73
CA ASP A 53 -35.75 -3.18 -14.41
C ASP A 53 -34.48 -3.37 -13.56
N LEU A 54 -33.47 -4.04 -14.11
CA LEU A 54 -32.15 -4.18 -13.46
C LEU A 54 -31.18 -3.12 -13.96
N PHE A 55 -30.85 -3.16 -15.26
CA PHE A 55 -29.94 -2.21 -15.90
C PHE A 55 -30.03 -2.29 -17.42
N ILE A 56 -29.41 -1.33 -18.12
CA ILE A 56 -29.27 -1.35 -19.58
C ILE A 56 -27.80 -1.58 -19.92
N ARG A 57 -27.50 -2.63 -20.69
CA ARG A 57 -26.18 -2.88 -21.28
C ARG A 57 -26.14 -2.25 -22.68
N GLU A 58 -25.06 -1.57 -23.02
CA GLU A 58 -24.92 -0.96 -24.35
C GLU A 58 -24.08 -1.84 -25.27
N ARG A 59 -24.58 -2.12 -26.49
CA ARG A 59 -23.82 -2.71 -27.58
C ARG A 59 -23.34 -1.61 -28.53
N LEU A 60 -22.03 -1.41 -28.56
CA LEU A 60 -21.35 -0.33 -29.27
C LEU A 60 -20.96 -0.73 -30.71
N ALA A 61 -20.68 -2.01 -30.94
CA ALA A 61 -20.21 -2.52 -32.24
C ALA A 61 -20.71 -3.94 -32.56
N LEU A 62 -20.64 -4.31 -33.84
CA LEU A 62 -20.97 -5.66 -34.31
C LEU A 62 -19.81 -6.64 -34.10
N GLU A 63 -18.59 -6.21 -34.38
CA GLU A 63 -17.36 -7.01 -34.42
C GLU A 63 -16.34 -6.51 -33.38
N LYS A 64 -15.44 -7.41 -32.95
CA LYS A 64 -14.36 -7.08 -32.00
C LYS A 64 -13.36 -6.13 -32.67
N SER A 65 -12.76 -5.22 -31.90
CA SER A 65 -11.68 -4.38 -32.41
C SER A 65 -10.36 -5.16 -32.34
N ALA A 66 -9.35 -4.73 -33.12
CA ALA A 66 -8.02 -5.35 -33.08
C ALA A 66 -7.32 -5.20 -31.72
N GLY A 67 -7.76 -4.24 -30.88
CA GLY A 67 -7.22 -3.96 -29.55
C GLY A 67 -7.96 -4.62 -28.39
N GLY A 68 -9.06 -5.35 -28.65
CA GLY A 68 -9.86 -6.01 -27.61
C GLY A 68 -11.35 -6.12 -27.94
N ASP A 69 -12.13 -6.71 -27.03
CA ASP A 69 -13.58 -6.79 -27.17
C ASP A 69 -14.28 -5.55 -26.60
N GLU A 70 -14.29 -4.46 -27.36
CA GLU A 70 -14.95 -3.20 -27.02
C GLU A 70 -16.42 -3.14 -27.50
N ARG A 71 -17.00 -4.28 -27.89
CA ARG A 71 -18.37 -4.34 -28.43
C ARG A 71 -19.44 -3.98 -27.41
N PHE A 72 -19.13 -4.11 -26.12
CA PHE A 72 -20.11 -3.98 -25.04
C PHE A 72 -19.63 -3.03 -23.96
N ARG A 73 -20.58 -2.29 -23.39
CA ARG A 73 -20.37 -1.46 -22.19
C ARG A 73 -21.44 -1.80 -21.18
N GLN A 74 -21.01 -2.24 -20.01
CA GLN A 74 -21.86 -2.44 -18.84
C GLN A 74 -21.72 -1.24 -17.90
N PRO A 75 -22.79 -0.83 -17.18
CA PRO A 75 -22.69 0.18 -16.14
C PRO A 75 -21.70 -0.24 -15.04
N LYS A 76 -20.89 0.70 -14.51
CA LYS A 76 -19.79 0.39 -13.57
C LYS A 76 -20.26 -0.07 -12.18
N SER A 77 -21.52 0.18 -11.83
CA SER A 77 -22.06 0.03 -10.48
C SER A 77 -23.18 -1.01 -10.39
N VAL A 78 -23.30 -1.91 -11.37
CA VAL A 78 -24.36 -2.95 -11.40
C VAL A 78 -23.74 -4.34 -11.49
N ALA A 79 -24.28 -5.27 -10.68
CA ALA A 79 -23.89 -6.66 -10.75
C ALA A 79 -24.31 -7.28 -12.11
N PRO A 80 -23.49 -8.16 -12.73
CA PRO A 80 -23.95 -8.92 -13.88
C PRO A 80 -25.11 -9.85 -13.50
N ALA A 81 -26.03 -10.07 -14.43
CA ALA A 81 -27.21 -10.91 -14.26
C ALA A 81 -27.40 -11.79 -15.50
N ALA A 82 -28.14 -12.89 -15.36
CA ALA A 82 -28.53 -13.69 -16.52
C ALA A 82 -29.50 -12.89 -17.42
N TYR A 83 -29.38 -13.04 -18.73
CA TYR A 83 -30.23 -12.36 -19.71
C TYR A 83 -31.42 -13.24 -20.08
N GLY A 84 -32.64 -12.80 -19.76
CA GLY A 84 -33.88 -13.52 -20.07
C GLY A 84 -34.63 -14.10 -18.87
N GLN A 85 -34.21 -13.78 -17.64
CA GLN A 85 -34.77 -14.32 -16.38
C GLN A 85 -36.30 -14.10 -16.28
N TRP A 86 -36.79 -12.95 -16.77
CA TRP A 86 -38.21 -12.60 -16.84
C TRP A 86 -39.04 -13.42 -17.84
N ARG A 87 -38.41 -14.32 -18.62
CA ARG A 87 -39.05 -15.13 -19.66
C ARG A 87 -39.03 -16.63 -19.36
N LEU A 88 -38.62 -17.00 -18.15
CA LEU A 88 -38.52 -18.40 -17.72
C LEU A 88 -39.90 -19.09 -17.59
N ASP A 89 -41.00 -18.32 -17.53
CA ASP A 89 -42.36 -18.86 -17.58
C ASP A 89 -42.61 -19.70 -18.84
N LYS A 90 -42.00 -19.32 -19.98
CA LYS A 90 -42.08 -20.07 -21.23
C LYS A 90 -41.30 -21.38 -21.16
N ALA A 91 -40.14 -21.36 -20.49
CA ALA A 91 -39.33 -22.56 -20.28
C ALA A 91 -40.06 -23.57 -19.40
N ALA A 92 -40.70 -23.10 -18.31
CA ALA A 92 -41.51 -23.93 -17.44
C ALA A 92 -42.72 -24.57 -18.16
N LYS A 93 -43.35 -23.86 -19.10
CA LYS A 93 -44.47 -24.39 -19.91
C LYS A 93 -44.04 -25.50 -20.88
N VAL A 94 -42.86 -25.38 -21.48
CA VAL A 94 -42.32 -26.36 -22.44
C VAL A 94 -41.59 -27.50 -21.72
N GLY A 95 -41.17 -27.28 -20.47
CA GLY A 95 -40.34 -28.19 -19.70
C GLY A 95 -38.88 -28.22 -20.16
N SER A 96 -38.47 -27.30 -21.05
CA SER A 96 -37.09 -27.25 -21.55
C SER A 96 -36.52 -25.83 -21.63
N LEU A 97 -35.21 -25.72 -21.46
CA LEU A 97 -34.46 -24.47 -21.49
C LEU A 97 -33.12 -24.65 -22.24
N ILE A 98 -32.80 -23.71 -23.13
CA ILE A 98 -31.51 -23.65 -23.81
C ILE A 98 -30.63 -22.58 -23.15
N LEU A 99 -29.48 -22.97 -22.63
CA LEU A 99 -28.50 -22.07 -22.01
C LEU A 99 -27.45 -21.65 -23.04
N VAL A 100 -27.22 -20.35 -23.16
CA VAL A 100 -26.32 -19.73 -24.16
C VAL A 100 -25.41 -18.67 -23.52
N GLU A 101 -24.32 -18.29 -24.19
CA GLU A 101 -23.35 -17.32 -23.67
C GLU A 101 -23.77 -15.84 -23.89
N GLY A 102 -24.55 -15.56 -24.95
CA GLY A 102 -24.78 -14.19 -25.41
C GLY A 102 -26.25 -13.81 -25.60
N GLU A 103 -26.52 -12.49 -25.57
CA GLU A 103 -27.88 -11.98 -25.78
C GLU A 103 -28.41 -12.21 -27.19
N SER A 104 -27.51 -12.22 -28.19
CA SER A 104 -27.92 -12.46 -29.59
C SER A 104 -28.47 -13.87 -29.81
N ASP A 105 -27.96 -14.86 -29.09
CA ASP A 105 -28.47 -16.23 -29.15
C ASP A 105 -29.84 -16.33 -28.51
N CYS A 106 -30.03 -15.65 -27.36
CA CYS A 106 -31.35 -15.52 -26.74
C CYS A 106 -32.37 -14.92 -27.71
N TRP A 107 -32.05 -13.80 -28.37
CA TRP A 107 -32.98 -13.17 -29.32
C TRP A 107 -33.35 -14.11 -30.46
N THR A 108 -32.36 -14.81 -31.03
CA THR A 108 -32.58 -15.78 -32.11
C THR A 108 -33.47 -16.93 -31.66
N LEU A 109 -33.18 -17.56 -30.52
CA LEU A 109 -33.98 -18.67 -30.00
C LEU A 109 -35.40 -18.23 -29.68
N TRP A 110 -35.56 -17.06 -29.06
CA TRP A 110 -36.87 -16.50 -28.74
C TRP A 110 -37.68 -16.13 -29.98
N PHE A 111 -37.03 -15.67 -31.06
CA PHE A 111 -37.70 -15.39 -32.33
C PHE A 111 -38.33 -16.65 -32.92
N HIS A 112 -37.64 -17.78 -32.79
CA HIS A 112 -38.12 -19.09 -33.23
C HIS A 112 -39.03 -19.80 -32.22
N GLY A 113 -39.35 -19.14 -31.10
CA GLY A 113 -40.28 -19.65 -30.08
C GLY A 113 -39.65 -20.61 -29.07
N LEU A 114 -38.32 -20.67 -29.00
CA LEU A 114 -37.60 -21.57 -28.09
C LEU A 114 -37.19 -20.84 -26.81
N PRO A 115 -37.40 -21.44 -25.62
CA PRO A 115 -36.96 -20.84 -24.36
C PRO A 115 -35.44 -20.84 -24.25
N ALA A 116 -34.89 -19.68 -23.88
CA ALA A 116 -33.45 -19.51 -23.73
C ALA A 116 -33.09 -18.56 -22.58
N LEU A 117 -31.95 -18.81 -21.94
CA LEU A 117 -31.36 -17.97 -20.90
C LEU A 117 -29.88 -17.76 -21.21
N GLY A 118 -29.47 -16.48 -21.26
CA GLY A 118 -28.09 -16.08 -21.55
C GLY A 118 -27.31 -15.89 -20.26
N LEU A 119 -26.14 -16.49 -20.13
CA LEU A 119 -25.31 -16.38 -18.93
C LEU A 119 -23.99 -15.66 -19.25
N PRO A 120 -23.59 -14.61 -18.51
CA PRO A 120 -22.48 -13.75 -18.92
C PRO A 120 -21.07 -14.32 -18.60
N GLY A 121 -20.19 -14.40 -19.60
CA GLY A 121 -18.73 -14.47 -19.45
C GLY A 121 -18.11 -15.82 -19.08
N ALA A 122 -16.79 -15.85 -18.81
CA ALA A 122 -16.01 -17.09 -18.62
C ALA A 122 -16.13 -17.75 -17.23
N ASP A 123 -16.86 -17.15 -16.28
CA ASP A 123 -17.11 -17.66 -14.90
C ASP A 123 -18.62 -17.92 -14.71
N THR A 124 -19.19 -18.68 -15.64
CA THR A 124 -20.59 -18.56 -16.08
C THR A 124 -21.60 -19.30 -15.21
N GLY A 125 -21.18 -20.36 -14.52
CA GLY A 125 -22.06 -21.17 -13.67
C GLY A 125 -22.68 -20.38 -12.52
N ARG A 126 -22.00 -19.37 -11.98
CA ARG A 126 -22.46 -18.65 -10.79
C ARG A 126 -23.77 -17.87 -10.97
N PHE A 127 -24.09 -17.47 -12.21
CA PHE A 127 -25.30 -16.71 -12.54
C PHE A 127 -26.50 -17.61 -12.85
N LEU A 128 -26.28 -18.93 -12.90
CA LEU A 128 -27.37 -19.88 -12.89
C LEU A 128 -27.77 -20.08 -11.42
N GLU A 129 -28.85 -19.42 -11.02
CA GLU A 129 -29.46 -19.56 -9.71
C GLU A 129 -30.41 -20.76 -9.68
N LYS A 130 -30.72 -21.27 -8.49
CA LYS A 130 -31.54 -22.47 -8.31
C LYS A 130 -32.94 -22.26 -8.88
N GLU A 131 -33.47 -21.07 -8.70
CA GLU A 131 -34.77 -20.60 -9.15
C GLU A 131 -34.90 -20.64 -10.67
N HIS A 132 -33.79 -20.45 -11.40
CA HIS A 132 -33.80 -20.47 -12.86
C HIS A 132 -34.11 -21.84 -13.46
N VAL A 133 -33.80 -22.92 -12.72
CA VAL A 133 -33.90 -24.30 -13.20
C VAL A 133 -34.87 -25.15 -12.39
N ALA A 134 -35.46 -24.60 -11.33
CA ALA A 134 -36.30 -25.32 -10.37
C ALA A 134 -37.52 -26.02 -11.01
N THR A 135 -38.03 -25.49 -12.12
CA THR A 135 -39.24 -25.97 -12.82
C THR A 135 -38.94 -26.53 -14.22
N ILE A 136 -37.67 -26.79 -14.53
CA ILE A 136 -37.23 -27.23 -15.85
C ILE A 136 -36.91 -28.73 -15.83
N ASP A 137 -37.45 -29.49 -16.78
CA ASP A 137 -37.21 -30.93 -16.87
C ASP A 137 -36.00 -31.27 -17.74
N THR A 138 -35.72 -30.44 -18.75
CA THR A 138 -34.65 -30.68 -19.74
C THR A 138 -33.85 -29.42 -20.04
N ILE A 139 -32.54 -29.49 -19.89
CA ILE A 139 -31.62 -28.38 -20.17
C ILE A 139 -30.70 -28.75 -21.34
N TYR A 140 -30.61 -27.86 -22.32
CA TYR A 140 -29.60 -27.93 -23.38
C TYR A 140 -28.57 -26.84 -23.16
N ILE A 141 -27.28 -27.18 -23.16
CA ILE A 141 -26.19 -26.24 -22.97
C ILE A 141 -25.50 -26.02 -24.31
N SER A 142 -25.68 -24.84 -24.90
CA SER A 142 -25.06 -24.49 -26.19
C SER A 142 -23.57 -24.30 -26.01
N LYS A 143 -22.78 -25.21 -26.57
CA LYS A 143 -21.32 -25.22 -26.44
C LYS A 143 -20.66 -24.75 -27.72
N GLU A 144 -20.00 -23.59 -27.66
CA GLU A 144 -19.16 -23.11 -28.75
C GLU A 144 -17.93 -24.03 -28.95
N PRO A 145 -17.40 -24.17 -30.20
CA PRO A 145 -16.31 -25.08 -30.52
C PRO A 145 -14.92 -24.56 -30.11
N ASP A 146 -14.81 -23.81 -29.02
CA ASP A 146 -13.56 -23.26 -28.50
C ASP A 146 -13.36 -23.55 -27.01
N ALA A 147 -12.23 -23.09 -26.45
CA ALA A 147 -11.92 -23.29 -25.04
C ALA A 147 -12.88 -22.55 -24.09
N GLY A 148 -13.54 -21.48 -24.56
CA GLY A 148 -14.57 -20.75 -23.84
C GLY A 148 -15.84 -21.60 -23.69
N GLY A 149 -16.33 -22.17 -24.79
CA GLY A 149 -17.49 -23.05 -24.79
C GLY A 149 -17.32 -24.31 -23.93
N GLU A 150 -16.12 -24.90 -23.91
CA GLU A 150 -15.79 -26.01 -23.00
C GLU A 150 -15.88 -25.61 -21.52
N THR A 151 -15.40 -24.41 -21.19
CA THR A 151 -15.46 -23.87 -19.83
C THR A 151 -16.89 -23.54 -19.43
N PHE A 152 -17.66 -22.95 -20.35
CA PHE A 152 -19.08 -22.65 -20.19
C PHE A 152 -19.91 -23.90 -19.87
N ALA A 153 -19.83 -24.92 -20.72
CA ALA A 153 -20.62 -26.14 -20.58
C ALA A 153 -20.34 -26.86 -19.26
N ARG A 154 -19.06 -26.94 -18.87
CA ARG A 154 -18.64 -27.56 -17.61
C ARG A 154 -19.11 -26.77 -16.38
N GLY A 155 -18.98 -25.44 -16.41
CA GLY A 155 -19.40 -24.58 -15.30
C GLY A 155 -20.91 -24.65 -15.06
N VAL A 156 -21.70 -24.71 -16.13
CA VAL A 156 -23.15 -24.90 -16.05
C VAL A 156 -23.49 -26.29 -15.50
N ALA A 157 -22.88 -27.36 -16.01
CA ALA A 157 -23.13 -28.72 -15.53
C ALA A 157 -22.84 -28.88 -14.03
N ALA A 158 -21.70 -28.35 -13.55
CA ALA A 158 -21.34 -28.37 -12.14
C ALA A 158 -22.38 -27.63 -11.27
N ARG A 159 -22.86 -26.47 -11.73
CA ARG A 159 -23.87 -25.69 -11.01
C ARG A 159 -25.23 -26.41 -10.95
N LEU A 160 -25.61 -27.12 -12.01
CA LEU A 160 -26.82 -27.95 -12.01
C LEU A 160 -26.76 -29.04 -10.93
N VAL A 161 -25.59 -29.69 -10.77
CA VAL A 161 -25.36 -30.67 -9.70
C VAL A 161 -25.46 -30.00 -8.33
N GLU A 162 -24.81 -28.85 -8.13
CA GLU A 162 -24.86 -28.08 -6.88
C GLU A 162 -26.28 -27.70 -6.48
N HIS A 163 -27.10 -27.28 -7.44
CA HIS A 163 -28.52 -26.95 -7.22
C HIS A 163 -29.42 -28.17 -7.04
N GLY A 164 -28.87 -29.38 -7.18
CA GLY A 164 -29.60 -30.63 -7.06
C GLY A 164 -30.59 -30.85 -8.19
N PHE A 165 -30.30 -30.34 -9.39
CA PHE A 165 -31.15 -30.49 -10.57
C PHE A 165 -31.47 -31.97 -10.84
N LYS A 166 -32.76 -32.29 -11.00
CA LYS A 166 -33.24 -33.67 -11.18
C LYS A 166 -33.63 -34.01 -12.61
N GLY A 167 -33.60 -33.02 -13.51
CA GLY A 167 -33.93 -33.19 -14.92
C GLY A 167 -32.79 -33.80 -15.74
N ARG A 168 -32.95 -33.77 -17.06
CA ARG A 168 -31.94 -34.23 -18.02
C ARG A 168 -31.16 -33.04 -18.56
N ALA A 169 -29.83 -33.15 -18.64
CA ALA A 169 -29.00 -32.15 -19.30
C ALA A 169 -28.33 -32.73 -20.54
N TYR A 170 -28.19 -31.90 -21.57
CA TYR A 170 -27.60 -32.26 -22.85
C TYR A 170 -26.63 -31.17 -23.29
N GLU A 171 -25.50 -31.59 -23.86
CA GLU A 171 -24.57 -30.72 -24.56
C GLU A 171 -25.07 -30.52 -26.00
N LEU A 172 -25.41 -29.28 -26.35
CA LEU A 172 -25.89 -28.88 -27.66
C LEU A 172 -24.73 -28.26 -28.44
N ARG A 173 -24.40 -28.86 -29.59
CA ARG A 173 -23.36 -28.36 -30.50
C ARG A 173 -23.98 -27.88 -31.79
N MET A 174 -23.47 -26.77 -32.32
CA MET A 174 -23.86 -26.28 -33.63
C MET A 174 -23.19 -27.13 -34.74
N PRO A 175 -23.74 -27.14 -35.97
CA PRO A 175 -23.12 -27.83 -37.11
C PRO A 175 -21.74 -27.27 -37.43
N GLU A 176 -20.93 -28.07 -38.14
CA GLU A 176 -19.58 -27.64 -38.54
C GLU A 176 -19.59 -26.29 -39.28
N GLY A 177 -18.72 -25.38 -38.84
CA GLY A 177 -18.61 -24.02 -39.36
C GLY A 177 -19.43 -22.96 -38.60
N GLU A 178 -20.39 -23.36 -37.76
CA GLU A 178 -21.16 -22.44 -36.93
C GLU A 178 -20.76 -22.54 -35.46
N LYS A 179 -20.78 -21.39 -34.77
CA LYS A 179 -20.34 -21.29 -33.37
C LYS A 179 -21.49 -21.30 -32.39
N ASP A 180 -22.54 -20.56 -32.71
CA ASP A 180 -23.64 -20.25 -31.82
C ASP A 180 -25.00 -20.26 -32.57
N PRO A 181 -26.15 -20.34 -31.86
CA PRO A 181 -27.47 -20.30 -32.50
C PRO A 181 -27.69 -19.06 -33.38
N SER A 182 -27.14 -17.91 -32.98
CA SER A 182 -27.25 -16.68 -33.75
C SER A 182 -26.55 -16.78 -35.12
N GLY A 183 -25.38 -17.41 -35.18
CA GLY A 183 -24.63 -17.70 -36.40
C GLY A 183 -25.36 -18.68 -37.31
N LEU A 184 -25.89 -19.77 -36.73
CA LEU A 184 -26.71 -20.74 -37.45
C LEU A 184 -27.92 -20.07 -38.12
N HIS A 185 -28.62 -19.18 -37.42
CA HIS A 185 -29.73 -18.41 -37.99
C HIS A 185 -29.28 -17.43 -39.08
N VAL A 186 -28.17 -16.72 -38.88
CA VAL A 186 -27.66 -15.77 -39.89
C VAL A 186 -27.32 -16.48 -41.20
N LYS A 187 -26.79 -17.71 -41.13
CA LYS A 187 -26.51 -18.54 -42.30
C LYS A 187 -27.79 -18.89 -43.08
N GLY A 188 -28.82 -19.38 -42.40
CA GLY A 188 -30.07 -19.82 -43.03
C GLY A 188 -31.29 -19.67 -42.13
N PRO A 189 -31.97 -18.51 -42.11
CA PRO A 189 -33.14 -18.26 -41.26
C PRO A 189 -34.30 -19.22 -41.50
N ASP A 190 -34.53 -19.57 -42.77
CA ASP A 190 -35.65 -20.42 -43.19
C ASP A 190 -35.42 -21.90 -42.80
N GLU A 191 -34.16 -22.33 -42.76
CA GLU A 191 -33.74 -23.70 -42.41
C GLU A 191 -33.38 -23.83 -40.92
N PHE A 192 -33.35 -22.73 -40.17
CA PHE A 192 -32.86 -22.70 -38.79
C PHE A 192 -33.55 -23.71 -37.88
N LYS A 193 -34.88 -23.83 -37.98
CA LYS A 193 -35.66 -24.73 -37.12
C LYS A 193 -35.31 -26.19 -37.36
N ASP A 194 -35.15 -26.58 -38.63
CA ASP A 194 -34.79 -27.95 -39.00
C ASP A 194 -33.34 -28.24 -38.58
N ALA A 195 -32.42 -27.32 -38.86
CA ALA A 195 -31.01 -27.45 -38.47
C ALA A 195 -30.83 -27.55 -36.95
N LEU A 196 -31.52 -26.69 -36.17
CA LEU A 196 -31.45 -26.73 -34.72
C LEU A 196 -32.16 -27.97 -34.15
N ALA A 197 -33.27 -28.42 -34.75
CA ALA A 197 -33.93 -29.65 -34.35
C ALA A 197 -33.01 -30.88 -34.53
N ASP A 198 -32.23 -30.92 -35.60
CA ASP A 198 -31.23 -31.97 -35.80
C ASP A 198 -30.08 -31.88 -34.79
N CYS A 199 -29.64 -30.67 -34.43
CA CYS A 199 -28.67 -30.46 -33.35
C CYS A 199 -29.21 -30.92 -31.98
N LEU A 200 -30.48 -30.66 -31.68
CA LEU A 200 -31.13 -31.10 -30.44
C LEU A 200 -31.27 -32.62 -30.38
N LYS A 201 -31.59 -33.28 -31.51
CA LYS A 201 -31.61 -34.75 -31.60
C LYS A 201 -30.22 -35.37 -31.44
N ALA A 202 -29.19 -34.70 -31.97
CA ALA A 202 -27.80 -35.12 -31.87
C ALA A 202 -27.13 -34.67 -30.56
N ALA A 203 -27.84 -33.97 -29.68
CA ALA A 203 -27.28 -33.45 -28.44
C ALA A 203 -26.83 -34.59 -27.53
N VAL A 204 -25.64 -34.44 -26.94
CA VAL A 204 -25.00 -35.50 -26.18
C VAL A 204 -25.48 -35.43 -24.73
N PRO A 205 -26.04 -36.51 -24.15
CA PRO A 205 -26.43 -36.52 -22.74
C PRO A 205 -25.24 -36.17 -21.84
N LEU A 206 -25.46 -35.27 -20.89
CA LEU A 206 -24.49 -34.94 -19.84
C LEU A 206 -24.81 -35.77 -18.61
N ASP A 207 -23.81 -36.50 -18.11
CA ASP A 207 -23.92 -37.21 -16.85
C ASP A 207 -23.81 -36.20 -15.70
N LEU A 208 -24.94 -35.99 -15.01
CA LEU A 208 -25.03 -35.15 -13.82
C LEU A 208 -24.88 -35.96 -12.53
N ALA A 209 -24.34 -37.18 -12.59
CA ALA A 209 -24.01 -37.94 -11.40
C ALA A 209 -23.12 -37.10 -10.47
N PRO A 210 -23.36 -37.12 -9.14
CA PRO A 210 -22.41 -36.58 -8.20
C PRO A 210 -21.13 -37.38 -8.40
N ALA A 211 -20.09 -36.74 -8.95
CA ALA A 211 -18.78 -37.35 -9.01
C ALA A 211 -18.46 -37.83 -7.58
N ALA A 212 -18.24 -39.15 -7.41
CA ALA A 212 -17.49 -39.66 -6.25
C ALA A 212 -16.30 -38.72 -6.07
N PRO A 213 -15.89 -38.33 -4.85
CA PRO A 213 -14.99 -37.20 -4.64
C PRO A 213 -13.73 -37.43 -5.45
N GLU A 214 -13.73 -36.90 -6.68
CA GLU A 214 -12.54 -36.53 -7.38
C GLU A 214 -11.94 -35.57 -6.39
N ARG A 215 -10.83 -35.99 -5.76
CA ARG A 215 -9.89 -35.09 -5.11
C ARG A 215 -9.92 -33.84 -5.95
N GLU A 216 -10.47 -32.77 -5.37
CA GLU A 216 -10.81 -31.53 -6.06
C GLU A 216 -9.96 -31.43 -7.32
N ALA A 217 -10.57 -31.50 -8.50
CA ALA A 217 -9.97 -30.81 -9.62
C ALA A 217 -10.03 -29.35 -9.18
N VAL A 218 -9.03 -28.95 -8.38
CA VAL A 218 -8.88 -27.67 -7.73
C VAL A 218 -9.28 -26.70 -8.80
N ALA A 219 -10.42 -26.02 -8.62
CA ALA A 219 -10.80 -24.87 -9.42
C ALA A 219 -9.50 -24.14 -9.61
N LYS A 220 -8.93 -24.15 -10.83
CA LYS A 220 -7.52 -23.82 -11.02
C LYS A 220 -7.42 -22.43 -10.44
N LYS A 221 -6.89 -22.32 -9.19
CA LYS A 221 -7.11 -21.15 -8.33
C LYS A 221 -6.91 -19.99 -9.27
N PRO A 222 -7.91 -19.11 -9.50
CA PRO A 222 -7.79 -18.06 -10.50
C PRO A 222 -6.38 -17.53 -10.33
N LYS A 223 -5.55 -17.73 -11.38
CA LYS A 223 -4.09 -17.67 -11.23
C LYS A 223 -3.84 -16.44 -10.37
N PRO A 224 -3.25 -16.58 -9.16
CA PRO A 224 -3.28 -15.54 -8.17
C PRO A 224 -2.90 -14.25 -8.87
N SER A 225 -3.77 -13.25 -8.77
CA SER A 225 -3.53 -11.99 -9.44
C SER A 225 -2.17 -11.48 -8.97
N GLN A 226 -1.57 -10.55 -9.72
CA GLN A 226 -0.31 -9.98 -9.25
C GLN A 226 -0.46 -9.40 -7.84
N ALA A 227 -1.63 -8.83 -7.51
CA ALA A 227 -1.93 -8.33 -6.17
C ALA A 227 -2.00 -9.46 -5.13
N ASP A 228 -2.72 -10.56 -5.40
CA ASP A 228 -2.82 -11.70 -4.47
C ASP A 228 -1.43 -12.29 -4.18
N LEU A 229 -0.60 -12.43 -5.21
CA LEU A 229 0.76 -12.93 -5.06
C LEU A 229 1.66 -11.97 -4.28
N LEU A 230 1.48 -10.65 -4.46
CA LEU A 230 2.21 -9.65 -3.67
C LEU A 230 1.80 -9.69 -2.20
N VAL A 231 0.51 -9.85 -1.90
CA VAL A 231 0.02 -10.00 -0.52
C VAL A 231 0.61 -11.28 0.10
N GLU A 232 0.55 -12.42 -0.59
CA GLU A 232 1.16 -13.68 -0.13
C GLU A 232 2.68 -13.56 0.13
N LEU A 233 3.39 -12.80 -0.70
CA LEU A 233 4.82 -12.55 -0.50
C LEU A 233 5.12 -11.69 0.73
N ALA A 234 4.18 -10.83 1.12
CA ALA A 234 4.29 -10.01 2.32
C ALA A 234 4.15 -10.81 3.62
N ASP A 235 3.61 -12.05 3.58
CA ASP A 235 3.54 -12.95 4.76
C ASP A 235 4.91 -13.29 5.36
N SER A 236 5.99 -13.10 4.57
CA SER A 236 7.37 -13.23 5.06
C SER A 236 7.85 -12.05 5.92
N ALA A 237 7.06 -10.97 5.98
CA ALA A 237 7.32 -9.78 6.78
C ALA A 237 6.54 -9.83 8.10
N GLU A 238 7.13 -9.29 9.16
CA GLU A 238 6.39 -9.01 10.39
C GLU A 238 5.63 -7.70 10.21
N LEU A 239 4.31 -7.76 10.04
CA LEU A 239 3.43 -6.59 9.94
C LEU A 239 3.01 -6.11 11.33
N PHE A 240 3.03 -4.81 11.53
CA PHE A 240 2.66 -4.17 12.79
C PHE A 240 2.24 -2.72 12.55
N HIS A 241 1.70 -2.05 13.56
CA HIS A 241 1.32 -0.64 13.46
C HIS A 241 1.80 0.16 14.67
N THR A 242 1.92 1.48 14.51
CA THR A 242 2.17 2.37 15.64
C THR A 242 0.91 2.60 16.47
N PRO A 243 1.03 3.00 17.74
CA PRO A 243 -0.12 3.51 18.50
C PRO A 243 -0.76 4.74 17.82
N GLY A 244 -1.97 5.11 18.25
CA GLY A 244 -2.67 6.31 17.79
C GLY A 244 -4.08 6.10 17.26
N GLY A 245 -4.62 4.88 17.33
CA GLY A 245 -6.00 4.59 16.88
C GLY A 245 -6.17 4.89 15.38
N LEU A 246 -7.00 5.89 15.04
CA LEU A 246 -7.21 6.32 13.65
C LEU A 246 -5.94 6.89 12.99
N ASP A 247 -4.98 7.37 13.79
CA ASP A 247 -3.71 7.92 13.30
C ASP A 247 -2.59 6.89 13.21
N SER A 248 -2.86 5.62 13.53
CA SER A 248 -1.87 4.54 13.45
C SER A 248 -1.31 4.41 12.03
N GLU A 249 0.02 4.25 11.93
CA GLU A 249 0.71 4.02 10.67
C GLU A 249 1.18 2.56 10.60
N GLY A 250 0.94 1.90 9.46
CA GLY A 250 1.33 0.51 9.23
C GLY A 250 2.81 0.38 8.82
N PHE A 251 3.50 -0.54 9.45
CA PHE A 251 4.91 -0.87 9.23
C PHE A 251 5.12 -2.37 8.98
N ALA A 252 6.27 -2.68 8.42
CA ALA A 252 6.73 -4.04 8.22
C ALA A 252 8.21 -4.16 8.58
N THR A 253 8.57 -5.19 9.37
CA THR A 253 9.95 -5.63 9.51
C THR A 253 10.21 -6.80 8.57
N VAL A 254 11.11 -6.61 7.62
CA VAL A 254 11.47 -7.60 6.58
C VAL A 254 12.88 -8.15 6.80
N ASP A 255 13.10 -9.41 6.42
CA ASP A 255 14.46 -9.95 6.32
C ASP A 255 15.05 -9.61 4.94
N VAL A 256 16.24 -9.00 4.94
CA VAL A 256 16.99 -8.72 3.72
C VAL A 256 18.39 -9.33 3.83
N SER A 257 18.52 -10.60 3.50
CA SER A 257 19.82 -11.31 3.56
C SER A 257 20.35 -11.45 4.99
N GLY A 258 19.50 -11.84 5.93
CA GLY A 258 19.84 -12.15 7.33
C GLY A 258 19.86 -10.96 8.28
N ARG A 259 19.52 -9.76 7.81
CA ARG A 259 19.34 -8.56 8.63
C ARG A 259 17.89 -8.10 8.58
N ARG A 260 17.38 -7.66 9.73
CA ARG A 260 16.01 -7.16 9.86
C ARG A 260 15.95 -5.67 9.56
N GLU A 261 15.12 -5.30 8.58
CA GLU A 261 14.91 -3.91 8.17
C GLU A 261 13.45 -3.51 8.41
N THR A 262 13.21 -2.39 9.09
CA THR A 262 11.84 -1.90 9.36
C THR A 262 11.50 -0.73 8.44
N TRP A 263 10.36 -0.84 7.76
CA TRP A 263 9.90 0.13 6.77
C TRP A 263 8.42 0.48 6.96
N PRO A 264 8.02 1.74 6.74
CA PRO A 264 6.61 2.06 6.54
C PRO A 264 6.09 1.30 5.31
N ILE A 265 4.90 0.71 5.39
CA ILE A 265 4.28 -0.03 4.27
C ILE A 265 4.06 0.91 3.07
N SER A 266 3.66 2.16 3.36
CA SER A 266 3.50 3.23 2.37
C SER A 266 4.85 3.68 1.74
N GLY A 267 5.96 3.33 2.38
CA GLY A 267 7.31 3.80 2.09
C GLY A 267 7.96 3.20 0.84
N LYS A 268 8.92 3.93 0.27
CA LYS A 268 9.68 3.48 -0.93
C LYS A 268 10.52 2.23 -0.67
N GLY A 269 11.00 2.03 0.57
CA GLY A 269 11.79 0.86 0.97
C GLY A 269 10.97 -0.42 0.84
N PHE A 270 9.83 -0.49 1.51
CA PHE A 270 8.91 -1.63 1.47
C PHE A 270 8.42 -1.92 0.04
N LYS A 271 8.00 -0.88 -0.71
CA LYS A 271 7.61 -0.99 -2.13
C LYS A 271 8.68 -1.64 -3.01
N ARG A 272 9.95 -1.25 -2.83
CA ARG A 272 11.09 -1.81 -3.59
C ARG A 272 11.39 -3.24 -3.16
N TRP A 273 11.35 -3.52 -1.86
CA TRP A 273 11.54 -4.88 -1.33
C TRP A 273 10.46 -5.81 -1.89
N LEU A 274 9.18 -5.44 -1.78
CA LEU A 274 8.07 -6.24 -2.25
C LEU A 274 8.12 -6.48 -3.76
N GLY A 275 8.46 -5.44 -4.53
CA GLY A 275 8.70 -5.55 -5.98
C GLY A 275 9.87 -6.47 -6.33
N LYS A 276 10.97 -6.44 -5.54
CA LYS A 276 12.11 -7.34 -5.72
C LYS A 276 11.71 -8.79 -5.45
N VAL A 277 11.06 -9.07 -4.32
CA VAL A 277 10.63 -10.42 -3.94
C VAL A 277 9.65 -10.98 -5.00
N PHE A 278 8.74 -10.15 -5.50
CA PHE A 278 7.85 -10.52 -6.60
C PHE A 278 8.61 -10.84 -7.89
N TYR A 279 9.60 -10.02 -8.25
CA TYR A 279 10.43 -10.27 -9.42
C TYR A 279 11.25 -11.54 -9.27
N ASP A 280 11.83 -11.80 -8.11
CA ASP A 280 12.62 -13.01 -7.85
C ASP A 280 11.76 -14.28 -8.00
N ARG A 281 10.48 -14.22 -7.58
CA ARG A 281 9.51 -15.32 -7.72
C ARG A 281 8.95 -15.50 -9.13
N THR A 282 8.64 -14.41 -9.85
CA THR A 282 7.89 -14.47 -11.12
C THR A 282 8.71 -14.16 -12.37
N ARG A 283 9.91 -13.59 -12.19
CA ARG A 283 10.74 -12.98 -13.25
C ARG A 283 10.05 -11.87 -14.04
N LYS A 284 9.01 -11.25 -13.47
CA LYS A 284 8.26 -10.13 -14.06
C LYS A 284 8.14 -8.99 -13.06
N ALA A 285 8.04 -7.76 -13.56
CA ALA A 285 7.70 -6.62 -12.72
C ALA A 285 6.19 -6.62 -12.41
N PRO A 286 5.77 -6.30 -11.17
CA PRO A 286 4.37 -6.09 -10.88
C PRO A 286 3.89 -4.81 -11.57
N SER A 287 2.63 -4.78 -12.00
CA SER A 287 1.99 -3.55 -12.48
C SER A 287 1.79 -2.56 -11.33
N SER A 288 1.78 -1.26 -11.64
CA SER A 288 1.58 -0.21 -10.63
C SER A 288 0.25 -0.37 -9.89
N GLN A 289 -0.82 -0.78 -10.60
CA GLN A 289 -2.13 -1.00 -9.99
C GLN A 289 -2.09 -2.17 -9.01
N ALA A 290 -1.57 -3.32 -9.43
CA ALA A 290 -1.46 -4.50 -8.57
C ALA A 290 -0.63 -4.24 -7.31
N LEU A 291 0.45 -3.44 -7.44
CA LEU A 291 1.26 -3.04 -6.29
C LEU A 291 0.47 -2.15 -5.31
N GLN A 292 -0.32 -1.19 -5.80
CA GLN A 292 -1.15 -0.34 -4.93
C GLN A 292 -2.28 -1.12 -4.26
N ASP A 293 -2.93 -2.02 -4.99
CA ASP A 293 -3.99 -2.88 -4.44
C ASP A 293 -3.42 -3.75 -3.32
N ALA A 294 -2.25 -4.39 -3.55
CA ALA A 294 -1.59 -5.21 -2.54
C ALA A 294 -1.17 -4.40 -1.31
N LEU A 295 -0.58 -3.21 -1.49
CA LEU A 295 -0.18 -2.35 -0.37
C LEU A 295 -1.37 -1.89 0.47
N THR A 296 -2.52 -1.66 -0.15
CA THR A 296 -3.76 -1.28 0.56
C THR A 296 -4.22 -2.43 1.47
N VAL A 297 -4.19 -3.67 0.96
CA VAL A 297 -4.51 -4.87 1.75
C VAL A 297 -3.49 -5.09 2.88
N ILE A 298 -2.19 -5.03 2.57
CA ILE A 298 -1.11 -5.22 3.55
C ILE A 298 -1.16 -4.15 4.65
N ALA A 299 -1.44 -2.91 4.31
CA ALA A 299 -1.66 -1.85 5.29
C ALA A 299 -2.87 -2.17 6.17
N GLY A 300 -3.99 -2.62 5.59
CA GLY A 300 -5.16 -3.07 6.35
C GLY A 300 -4.83 -4.20 7.33
N GLN A 301 -4.08 -5.22 6.88
CA GLN A 301 -3.61 -6.31 7.75
C GLN A 301 -2.72 -5.79 8.88
N ALA A 302 -1.80 -4.88 8.58
CA ALA A 302 -0.93 -4.31 9.61
C ALA A 302 -1.71 -3.51 10.67
N ILE A 303 -2.74 -2.76 10.26
CA ILE A 303 -3.58 -1.95 11.17
C ILE A 303 -4.57 -2.81 11.98
N HIS A 304 -5.18 -3.83 11.37
CA HIS A 304 -6.28 -4.57 11.99
C HIS A 304 -5.86 -5.90 12.64
N ASP A 305 -4.84 -6.55 12.08
CA ASP A 305 -4.38 -7.88 12.52
C ASP A 305 -2.97 -7.84 13.14
N GLY A 306 -2.18 -6.81 12.83
CA GLY A 306 -0.82 -6.62 13.31
C GLY A 306 -0.76 -6.21 14.79
N LEU A 307 0.39 -6.45 15.42
CA LEU A 307 0.64 -5.99 16.80
C LEU A 307 0.89 -4.49 16.83
N GLU A 308 0.53 -3.85 17.93
CA GLU A 308 0.88 -2.45 18.19
C GLU A 308 2.33 -2.37 18.71
N HIS A 309 3.18 -1.60 18.03
CA HIS A 309 4.58 -1.38 18.40
C HIS A 309 5.05 0.04 18.10
N GLU A 310 5.81 0.61 19.04
CA GLU A 310 6.52 1.86 18.85
C GLU A 310 7.66 1.74 17.85
N VAL A 311 7.89 2.82 17.09
CA VAL A 311 9.01 2.95 16.16
C VAL A 311 9.98 4.02 16.62
N ALA A 312 11.28 3.74 16.50
CA ALA A 312 12.32 4.63 17.03
C ALA A 312 13.21 5.21 15.94
N VAL A 313 13.58 6.48 16.09
CA VAL A 313 14.61 7.13 15.25
C VAL A 313 15.90 7.20 16.06
N ARG A 314 16.97 6.58 15.55
CA ARG A 314 18.34 6.55 16.13
C ARG A 314 18.50 5.87 17.48
N ILE A 315 17.74 6.23 18.51
CA ILE A 315 17.88 5.72 19.88
C ILE A 315 16.53 5.22 20.40
N ALA A 316 16.55 4.12 21.15
CA ALA A 316 15.42 3.62 21.91
C ALA A 316 15.88 2.90 23.18
N GLU A 317 14.97 2.75 24.13
CA GLU A 317 15.16 1.90 25.30
C GLU A 317 14.25 0.67 25.18
N HIS A 318 14.78 -0.50 25.53
CA HIS A 318 14.02 -1.75 25.55
C HIS A 318 14.64 -2.70 26.58
N ASP A 319 13.81 -3.23 27.49
CA ASP A 319 14.20 -4.13 28.58
C ASP A 319 15.41 -3.62 29.39
N GLY A 320 15.38 -2.33 29.76
CA GLY A 320 16.43 -1.68 30.55
C GLY A 320 17.76 -1.46 29.81
N ALA A 321 17.82 -1.72 28.51
CA ALA A 321 18.98 -1.45 27.66
C ALA A 321 18.70 -0.32 26.68
N ILE A 322 19.70 0.52 26.43
CA ILE A 322 19.65 1.55 25.38
C ILE A 322 20.18 0.94 24.09
N TYR A 323 19.44 1.11 23.00
CA TYR A 323 19.85 0.73 21.67
C TYR A 323 20.09 1.98 20.83
N LEU A 324 21.24 2.05 20.16
CA LEU A 324 21.61 3.09 19.22
C LEU A 324 21.78 2.47 17.82
N ASP A 325 20.91 2.81 16.88
CA ASP A 325 21.05 2.42 15.47
C ASP A 325 22.35 3.02 14.91
N LEU A 326 23.23 2.19 14.35
CA LEU A 326 24.43 2.65 13.68
C LEU A 326 24.12 3.27 12.31
N ALA A 327 22.90 3.09 11.78
CA ALA A 327 22.51 3.50 10.42
C ALA A 327 23.43 2.93 9.32
N ASP A 328 24.18 1.86 9.61
CA ASP A 328 25.10 1.24 8.67
C ASP A 328 24.37 0.29 7.70
N ALA A 329 25.04 -0.12 6.62
CA ALA A 329 24.44 -1.00 5.63
C ALA A 329 24.01 -2.38 6.17
N GLN A 330 24.50 -2.78 7.35
CA GLN A 330 24.22 -4.07 7.98
C GLN A 330 23.04 -4.03 8.95
N TRP A 331 22.40 -2.87 9.17
CA TRP A 331 21.29 -2.72 10.11
C TRP A 331 21.64 -3.04 11.57
N ARG A 332 22.91 -2.81 11.93
CA ARG A 332 23.40 -3.06 13.29
C ARG A 332 23.04 -1.92 14.24
N ALA A 333 22.95 -2.25 15.52
CA ALA A 333 22.79 -1.28 16.60
C ALA A 333 23.82 -1.54 17.72
N VAL A 334 24.14 -0.52 18.49
CA VAL A 334 24.87 -0.66 19.75
C VAL A 334 23.85 -0.87 20.86
N ARG A 335 23.93 -2.01 21.55
CA ARG A 335 23.21 -2.27 22.80
C ARG A 335 24.08 -1.81 23.95
N VAL A 336 23.58 -0.92 24.81
CA VAL A 336 24.26 -0.39 26.00
C VAL A 336 23.47 -0.80 27.24
N THR A 337 24.15 -1.38 28.20
CA THR A 337 23.63 -1.85 29.49
C THR A 337 24.51 -1.34 30.64
N ALA A 338 24.11 -1.61 31.89
CA ALA A 338 24.95 -1.33 33.06
C ALA A 338 26.30 -2.08 33.02
N ASP A 339 26.33 -3.30 32.49
CA ASP A 339 27.54 -4.13 32.39
C ASP A 339 28.42 -3.80 31.18
N GLY A 340 27.90 -3.00 30.26
CA GLY A 340 28.61 -2.50 29.11
C GLY A 340 27.85 -2.55 27.80
N TRP A 341 28.58 -2.38 26.70
CA TRP A 341 27.99 -2.27 25.36
C TRP A 341 28.49 -3.29 24.34
N SER A 342 27.66 -3.60 23.34
CA SER A 342 27.99 -4.51 22.24
C SER A 342 27.27 -4.12 20.95
N VAL A 343 27.89 -4.37 19.79
CA VAL A 343 27.20 -4.24 18.49
C VAL A 343 26.37 -5.49 18.22
N VAL A 344 25.11 -5.33 17.83
CA VAL A 344 24.15 -6.42 17.58
C VAL A 344 23.55 -6.29 16.17
N LEU A 345 23.28 -7.42 15.50
CA LEU A 345 22.81 -7.48 14.11
C LEU A 345 21.28 -7.37 13.95
N ASN A 346 20.52 -7.73 14.99
CA ASN A 346 19.06 -7.72 14.97
C ASN A 346 18.55 -7.20 16.34
N PRO A 347 18.55 -5.88 16.59
CA PRO A 347 18.03 -5.34 17.83
C PRO A 347 16.52 -5.64 17.96
N PRO A 348 15.99 -5.80 19.18
CA PRO A 348 14.55 -6.02 19.41
C PRO A 348 13.70 -4.78 19.12
N VAL A 349 14.34 -3.61 18.99
CA VAL A 349 13.71 -2.31 18.71
C VAL A 349 13.38 -2.15 17.22
N LYS A 350 12.20 -1.59 16.93
CA LYS A 350 11.76 -1.24 15.57
C LYS A 350 12.35 0.11 15.11
N PHE A 351 13.62 0.12 14.71
CA PHE A 351 14.27 1.33 14.19
C PHE A 351 13.77 1.71 12.80
N ILE A 352 13.50 2.99 12.59
CA ILE A 352 13.20 3.56 11.27
C ILE A 352 14.32 4.52 10.85
N ARG A 353 14.78 4.35 9.61
CA ARG A 353 15.85 5.18 9.05
C ARG A 353 15.26 6.26 8.15
N ARG A 354 15.30 7.49 8.64
CA ARG A 354 14.71 8.67 7.98
C ARG A 354 15.68 9.28 6.97
N ARG A 355 15.15 10.06 6.03
CA ARG A 355 15.96 10.69 4.98
C ARG A 355 16.99 11.64 5.60
N GLY A 356 18.25 11.49 5.18
CA GLY A 356 19.35 12.33 5.67
C GLY A 356 20.08 11.75 6.88
N MET A 357 19.56 10.72 7.54
CA MET A 357 20.28 9.97 8.57
C MET A 357 21.53 9.32 7.94
N LEU A 358 22.71 9.55 8.55
CA LEU A 358 23.98 9.00 8.11
C LEU A 358 24.45 7.89 9.05
N ALA A 359 25.34 7.03 8.56
CA ALA A 359 25.96 5.99 9.37
C ALA A 359 26.86 6.60 10.47
N LEU A 360 26.83 6.00 11.66
CA LEU A 360 27.86 6.16 12.67
C LEU A 360 29.03 5.23 12.34
N PRO A 361 30.28 5.64 12.63
CA PRO A 361 31.40 4.72 12.55
C PRO A 361 31.24 3.60 13.59
N GLU A 362 31.81 2.44 13.30
CA GLU A 362 31.82 1.33 14.24
C GLU A 362 32.60 1.73 15.51
N PRO A 363 31.97 1.71 16.69
CA PRO A 363 32.61 2.16 17.92
C PRO A 363 33.78 1.25 18.27
N LYS A 364 34.85 1.86 18.79
CA LYS A 364 36.02 1.15 19.29
C LYS A 364 36.05 1.21 20.81
N ARG A 365 36.38 0.07 21.45
CA ARG A 365 36.70 0.06 22.88
C ARG A 365 37.97 0.89 23.12
N GLY A 366 38.04 1.54 24.28
CA GLY A 366 39.05 2.55 24.55
C GLY A 366 38.54 3.95 24.22
N GLY A 367 39.42 4.96 24.22
CA GLY A 367 39.06 6.37 24.08
C GLY A 367 39.00 7.11 25.41
N ARG A 368 39.30 8.41 25.37
CA ARG A 368 39.44 9.25 26.56
C ARG A 368 38.55 10.49 26.57
N LEU A 369 37.86 10.82 25.47
CA LEU A 369 37.23 12.13 25.22
C LEU A 369 38.21 13.32 25.24
N ASP A 370 39.42 13.17 25.79
CA ASP A 370 40.50 14.16 25.73
C ASP A 370 40.85 14.53 24.28
N GLU A 371 40.73 13.58 23.35
CA GLU A 371 40.92 13.82 21.91
C GLU A 371 39.85 14.77 21.37
N LEU A 372 38.56 14.45 21.57
CA LEU A 372 37.45 15.38 21.28
C LEU A 372 37.65 16.76 21.94
N ARG A 373 38.12 16.79 23.20
CA ARG A 373 38.36 18.04 23.92
C ARG A 373 39.35 18.95 23.19
N SER A 374 40.38 18.38 22.57
CA SER A 374 41.38 19.13 21.81
C SER A 374 40.86 19.71 20.47
N LEU A 375 39.68 19.27 20.03
CA LEU A 375 39.08 19.64 18.74
C LEU A 375 37.96 20.68 18.86
N VAL A 376 37.53 20.99 20.09
CA VAL A 376 36.42 21.91 20.36
C VAL A 376 36.88 23.14 21.13
N ASN A 377 36.23 24.28 20.88
CA ASN A 377 36.61 25.58 21.45
C ASN A 377 35.84 25.90 22.74
N LEU A 378 35.92 25.04 23.76
CA LEU A 378 35.27 25.25 25.06
C LEU A 378 36.23 25.96 26.03
N PRO A 379 35.80 27.02 26.73
CA PRO A 379 36.69 27.92 27.45
C PRO A 379 37.33 27.33 28.72
N ASP A 380 36.64 26.40 29.40
CA ASP A 380 37.04 25.88 30.69
C ASP A 380 36.54 24.43 30.93
N ASP A 381 36.92 23.87 32.08
CA ASP A 381 36.51 22.53 32.51
C ASP A 381 34.99 22.42 32.73
N ASP A 382 34.34 23.48 33.20
CA ASP A 382 32.91 23.47 33.49
C ASP A 382 32.09 23.39 32.19
N ALA A 383 32.43 24.20 31.19
CA ALA A 383 31.85 24.14 29.86
C ALA A 383 32.05 22.77 29.20
N TRP A 384 33.22 22.17 29.40
CA TRP A 384 33.50 20.80 28.94
C TRP A 384 32.60 19.76 29.63
N ILE A 385 32.46 19.83 30.96
CA ILE A 385 31.60 18.93 31.73
C ILE A 385 30.14 19.08 31.32
N LEU A 386 29.66 20.32 31.13
CA LEU A 386 28.30 20.61 30.68
C LEU A 386 28.03 20.05 29.27
N PHE A 387 28.96 20.24 28.33
CA PHE A 387 28.84 19.68 26.98
C PHE A 387 28.78 18.14 26.99
N VAL A 388 29.69 17.48 27.71
CA VAL A 388 29.69 16.01 27.83
C VAL A 388 28.44 15.50 28.56
N SER A 389 27.97 16.23 29.58
CA SER A 389 26.74 15.88 30.30
C SER A 389 25.52 15.96 29.39
N TRP A 390 25.45 16.98 28.52
CA TRP A 390 24.40 17.09 27.51
C TRP A 390 24.45 15.94 26.50
N LEU A 391 25.65 15.58 26.00
CA LEU A 391 25.81 14.43 25.10
C LEU A 391 25.30 13.13 25.76
N LEU A 392 25.62 12.90 27.03
CA LEU A 392 25.13 11.74 27.78
C LEU A 392 23.61 11.77 28.00
N ALA A 393 23.06 12.96 28.28
CA ALA A 393 21.61 13.13 28.40
C ALA A 393 20.90 12.76 27.09
N ALA A 394 21.45 13.14 25.94
CA ALA A 394 20.90 12.85 24.63
C ALA A 394 20.83 11.34 24.27
N PHE A 395 21.47 10.46 25.06
CA PHE A 395 21.33 9.00 24.92
C PHE A 395 20.17 8.39 25.72
N ARG A 396 19.44 9.18 26.51
CA ARG A 396 18.40 8.67 27.44
C ARG A 396 16.98 8.96 26.92
N PRO A 397 16.41 8.09 26.06
CA PRO A 397 15.04 8.26 25.60
C PRO A 397 14.06 8.18 26.78
N GLY A 398 12.86 8.72 26.60
CA GLY A 398 11.79 8.67 27.61
C GLY A 398 12.00 9.56 28.84
N ARG A 399 12.99 10.47 28.82
CA ARG A 399 13.20 11.48 29.86
C ARG A 399 13.34 12.88 29.27
N PRO A 400 12.98 13.95 30.01
CA PRO A 400 13.25 15.32 29.60
C PRO A 400 14.72 15.55 29.25
N PHE A 401 14.95 16.23 28.13
CA PHE A 401 16.29 16.62 27.68
C PHE A 401 16.54 18.09 28.00
N PRO A 402 17.69 18.46 28.58
CA PRO A 402 18.08 19.85 28.61
C PRO A 402 18.30 20.35 27.18
N VAL A 403 17.92 21.60 26.91
CA VAL A 403 18.22 22.26 25.63
C VAL A 403 19.66 22.76 25.66
N LEU A 404 20.48 22.45 24.66
CA LEU A 404 21.82 23.02 24.55
C LEU A 404 21.76 24.36 23.82
N ALA A 405 22.07 25.47 24.49
CA ALA A 405 22.28 26.76 23.85
C ALA A 405 23.78 27.06 23.75
N VAL A 406 24.28 27.25 22.53
CA VAL A 406 25.68 27.60 22.27
C VAL A 406 25.75 29.04 21.78
N ASN A 407 26.23 29.91 22.66
CA ASN A 407 26.38 31.34 22.46
C ASN A 407 27.84 31.71 22.18
N GLY A 408 28.08 32.90 21.62
CA GLY A 408 29.41 33.43 21.38
C GLY A 408 29.50 34.30 20.13
N GLU A 409 30.52 35.13 20.04
CA GLU A 409 30.72 36.03 18.90
C GLU A 409 31.01 35.28 17.59
N GLN A 410 30.97 35.98 16.45
CA GLN A 410 31.40 35.39 15.18
C GLN A 410 32.88 34.94 15.27
N GLY A 411 33.20 33.76 14.75
CA GLY A 411 34.56 33.20 14.82
C GLY A 411 34.86 32.33 16.05
N SER A 412 33.88 32.07 16.92
CA SER A 412 34.01 31.20 18.11
C SER A 412 33.78 29.70 17.85
N ALA A 413 33.56 29.29 16.60
CA ALA A 413 33.32 27.90 16.18
C ALA A 413 32.04 27.21 16.74
N LYS A 414 30.99 27.97 17.09
CA LYS A 414 29.68 27.45 17.54
C LYS A 414 29.10 26.37 16.63
N SER A 415 28.99 26.67 15.34
CA SER A 415 28.43 25.73 14.36
C SER A 415 29.29 24.46 14.26
N THR A 416 30.61 24.58 14.40
CA THR A 416 31.53 23.42 14.41
C THR A 416 31.28 22.54 15.64
N LEU A 417 31.18 23.11 16.85
CA LEU A 417 30.84 22.38 18.07
C LEU A 417 29.53 21.62 17.93
N CYS A 418 28.46 22.28 17.45
CA CYS A 418 27.16 21.64 17.27
C CYS A 418 27.21 20.52 16.21
N LYS A 419 27.92 20.73 15.09
CA LYS A 419 28.08 19.70 14.05
C LYS A 419 28.81 18.46 14.60
N MET A 420 29.92 18.65 15.33
CA MET A 420 30.68 17.55 15.93
C MET A 420 29.89 16.82 17.01
N GLY A 421 29.25 17.56 17.93
CA GLY A 421 28.39 16.99 18.97
C GLY A 421 27.25 16.16 18.39
N ARG A 422 26.57 16.68 17.36
CA ARG A 422 25.54 15.93 16.65
C ARG A 422 26.11 14.70 15.95
N ALA A 423 27.28 14.80 15.29
CA ALA A 423 27.87 13.68 14.57
C ALA A 423 28.25 12.50 15.48
N LEU A 424 28.50 12.72 16.78
CA LEU A 424 28.76 11.65 17.75
C LEU A 424 27.53 10.77 18.02
N ILE A 425 26.31 11.26 17.77
CA ILE A 425 25.05 10.60 18.16
C ILE A 425 24.11 10.40 16.97
N ASP A 426 23.78 11.48 16.24
CA ASP A 426 22.82 11.50 15.15
C ASP A 426 23.37 12.23 13.91
N PRO A 427 24.43 11.69 13.26
CA PRO A 427 25.01 12.28 12.07
C PRO A 427 23.95 12.39 10.95
N ASN A 428 23.92 13.54 10.30
CA ASN A 428 22.90 13.88 9.32
C ASN A 428 23.48 14.66 8.13
N ALA A 429 22.94 14.43 6.94
CA ALA A 429 23.30 15.13 5.71
C ALA A 429 23.05 16.65 5.79
N ALA A 430 22.07 17.07 6.60
CA ALA A 430 21.88 18.45 7.02
C ALA A 430 22.21 18.55 8.53
N PRO A 431 23.49 18.69 8.89
CA PRO A 431 23.93 18.57 10.29
C PRO A 431 23.36 19.69 11.17
N LEU A 432 23.16 20.88 10.62
CA LEU A 432 22.40 21.95 11.26
C LEU A 432 21.35 22.49 10.30
N ARG A 433 20.24 22.97 10.82
CA ARG A 433 19.12 23.52 10.05
C ARG A 433 18.94 25.00 10.35
N ARG A 434 18.30 25.72 9.43
CA ARG A 434 17.79 27.05 9.74
C ARG A 434 16.63 26.96 10.74
N PRO A 435 16.36 28.02 11.50
CA PRO A 435 15.22 28.06 12.41
C PRO A 435 13.89 27.76 11.68
N PRO A 436 12.95 27.06 12.33
CA PRO A 436 11.65 26.79 11.76
C PRO A 436 10.84 28.08 11.62
N ARG A 437 9.96 28.16 10.61
CA ARG A 437 9.07 29.32 10.44
C ARG A 437 7.73 29.14 11.16
N GLU A 438 7.32 27.89 11.33
CA GLU A 438 6.07 27.47 11.97
C GLU A 438 6.29 26.16 12.74
N ASP A 439 5.39 25.82 13.67
CA ASP A 439 5.51 24.62 14.50
C ASP A 439 5.59 23.33 13.66
N ARG A 440 4.92 23.33 12.51
CA ARG A 440 4.99 22.22 11.54
C ARG A 440 6.41 21.94 11.05
N ASP A 441 7.21 22.97 10.79
CA ASP A 441 8.61 22.79 10.36
C ASP A 441 9.44 22.10 11.46
N LEU A 442 9.17 22.45 12.72
CA LEU A 442 9.82 21.86 13.88
C LEU A 442 9.43 20.38 14.05
N MET A 443 8.15 20.04 13.92
CA MET A 443 7.69 18.65 13.96
C MET A 443 8.31 17.81 12.85
N VAL A 444 8.40 18.34 11.63
CA VAL A 444 9.06 17.65 10.51
C VAL A 444 10.54 17.42 10.83
N ALA A 445 11.21 18.35 11.51
CA ALA A 445 12.58 18.13 11.99
C ALA A 445 12.65 17.01 13.05
N ALA A 446 11.76 17.03 14.05
CA ALA A 446 11.69 16.05 15.13
C ALA A 446 11.29 14.63 14.67
N ALA A 447 10.43 14.51 13.65
CA ALA A 447 10.02 13.24 13.07
C ALA A 447 11.13 12.57 12.24
N ASN A 448 12.08 13.37 11.72
CA ASN A 448 13.14 12.92 10.81
C ASN A 448 14.53 12.84 11.44
N SER A 449 14.69 13.22 12.70
CA SER A 449 15.98 13.25 13.38
C SER A 449 15.80 13.01 14.87
N TRP A 450 16.80 12.39 15.49
CA TRP A 450 16.84 12.26 16.94
C TRP A 450 17.27 13.57 17.58
N ILE A 451 18.32 14.21 17.06
CA ILE A 451 18.73 15.53 17.52
C ILE A 451 18.17 16.60 16.59
N VAL A 452 17.43 17.54 17.16
CA VAL A 452 16.98 18.76 16.48
C VAL A 452 18.06 19.83 16.68
N ALA A 453 18.72 20.24 15.61
CA ALA A 453 19.83 21.19 15.67
C ALA A 453 19.59 22.41 14.76
N PHE A 454 19.50 23.59 15.36
CA PHE A 454 19.30 24.87 14.67
C PHE A 454 20.54 25.77 14.74
N ASP A 455 20.88 26.40 13.61
CA ASP A 455 22.05 27.24 13.42
C ASP A 455 21.64 28.70 13.18
N ASN A 456 22.48 29.63 13.65
CA ASN A 456 22.35 31.07 13.42
C ASN A 456 20.99 31.65 13.85
N LEU A 457 20.56 31.32 15.06
CA LEU A 457 19.44 32.02 15.69
C LEU A 457 19.85 33.44 16.04
N SER A 458 19.02 34.40 15.63
CA SER A 458 19.12 35.82 16.00
C SER A 458 18.16 36.18 17.14
N GLY A 459 17.77 35.18 17.95
CA GLY A 459 16.74 35.28 18.97
C GLY A 459 15.67 34.20 18.84
N LEU A 460 14.90 34.00 19.93
CA LEU A 460 13.77 33.08 19.99
C LEU A 460 12.47 33.84 20.20
N THR A 461 11.47 33.55 19.37
CA THR A 461 10.13 34.06 19.61
C THR A 461 9.51 33.33 20.82
N PRO A 462 8.57 33.96 21.56
CA PRO A 462 7.83 33.31 22.63
C PRO A 462 7.23 31.96 22.24
N ALA A 463 6.55 31.92 21.10
CA ALA A 463 5.93 30.70 20.60
C ALA A 463 6.96 29.60 20.34
N LEU A 464 8.06 29.91 19.65
CA LEU A 464 9.11 28.92 19.39
C LEU A 464 9.77 28.43 20.69
N SER A 465 10.00 29.32 21.66
CA SER A 465 10.52 28.94 22.98
C SER A 465 9.62 27.91 23.66
N ASP A 466 8.31 28.14 23.66
CA ASP A 466 7.34 27.26 24.32
C ASP A 466 7.26 25.90 23.60
N THR A 467 7.28 25.91 22.26
CA THR A 467 7.29 24.68 21.46
C THR A 467 8.58 23.86 21.66
N LEU A 468 9.75 24.51 21.75
CA LEU A 468 11.02 23.83 22.04
C LEU A 468 11.03 23.25 23.46
N CYS A 469 10.50 23.98 24.46
CA CYS A 469 10.38 23.50 25.82
C CYS A 469 9.56 22.21 25.89
N ALA A 470 8.33 22.18 25.35
CA ALA A 470 7.55 20.95 25.45
C ALA A 470 8.06 19.83 24.52
N LEU A 471 8.75 20.13 23.41
CA LEU A 471 9.44 19.09 22.62
C LEU A 471 10.60 18.45 23.41
N SER A 472 11.25 19.22 24.28
CA SER A 472 12.34 18.71 25.11
C SER A 472 11.85 17.86 26.29
N THR A 473 10.61 18.05 26.74
CA THR A 473 10.02 17.37 27.91
C THR A 473 8.94 16.33 27.58
N GLY A 474 8.56 16.20 26.29
CA GLY A 474 7.51 15.26 25.86
C GLY A 474 6.09 15.77 26.10
N GLY A 475 5.90 17.09 26.11
CA GLY A 475 4.55 17.67 26.08
C GLY A 475 3.91 17.41 24.72
N GLY A 476 2.72 16.81 24.70
CA GLY A 476 1.98 16.57 23.46
C GLY A 476 1.54 17.88 22.79
N PHE A 477 1.82 18.01 21.50
CA PHE A 477 1.35 19.13 20.69
C PHE A 477 0.48 18.60 19.54
N GLY A 478 -0.71 19.18 19.37
CA GLY A 478 -1.56 18.94 18.21
C GLY A 478 -1.24 19.93 17.10
N VAL A 479 -1.13 19.45 15.86
CA VAL A 479 -1.07 20.31 14.67
C VAL A 479 -2.12 19.90 13.67
N ARG A 480 -2.86 20.89 13.18
CA ARG A 480 -3.93 20.75 12.18
C ARG A 480 -3.34 20.47 10.79
N GLU A 481 -3.92 19.53 10.05
CA GLU A 481 -3.49 19.24 8.68
C GLU A 481 -3.85 20.37 7.69
N LEU A 482 -3.00 20.56 6.67
CA LEU A 482 -3.23 21.48 5.53
C LEU A 482 -3.43 20.65 4.26
N SER A 483 -4.63 20.09 4.10
CA SER A 483 -5.28 19.70 2.82
C SER A 483 -6.48 18.78 3.12
N SER A 484 -7.70 19.31 2.94
CA SER A 484 -9.02 18.62 2.98
C SER A 484 -9.33 17.80 4.25
N ASP A 485 -10.27 18.35 5.03
CA ASP A 485 -10.99 17.74 6.17
C ASP A 485 -10.26 17.68 7.53
N GLY A 486 -10.49 18.73 8.33
CA GLY A 486 -10.93 18.64 9.74
C GLY A 486 -10.04 18.07 10.84
N ASP A 487 -9.10 17.18 10.57
CA ASP A 487 -8.50 16.35 11.62
C ASP A 487 -7.17 16.93 12.15
N GLU A 488 -7.09 17.04 13.47
CA GLU A 488 -5.89 17.43 14.20
C GLU A 488 -5.05 16.18 14.47
N LYS A 489 -3.86 16.08 13.84
CA LYS A 489 -2.91 15.02 14.17
C LYS A 489 -2.15 15.40 15.43
N LEU A 490 -2.24 14.53 16.43
CA LEU A 490 -1.42 14.61 17.63
C LEU A 490 -0.01 14.13 17.29
N PHE A 491 0.99 14.96 17.59
CA PHE A 491 2.39 14.57 17.48
C PHE A 491 2.98 14.47 18.87
N ASP A 492 3.28 13.24 19.26
CA ASP A 492 3.99 12.95 20.49
C ASP A 492 5.44 12.58 20.16
N ALA A 493 6.36 13.46 20.54
CA ALA A 493 7.77 13.19 20.46
C ALA A 493 8.52 13.99 21.51
N MET A 494 9.59 13.37 22.03
CA MET A 494 10.57 14.04 22.87
C MET A 494 11.94 13.95 22.22
N ARG A 495 12.64 15.09 22.07
CA ARG A 495 13.91 15.16 21.32
C ARG A 495 14.97 16.00 22.04
N PRO A 496 16.25 15.59 22.03
CA PRO A 496 17.35 16.48 22.35
C PRO A 496 17.43 17.65 21.35
N ILE A 497 17.66 18.86 21.88
CA ILE A 497 17.69 20.09 21.10
C ILE A 497 19.05 20.78 21.25
N MET A 498 19.63 21.20 20.12
CA MET A 498 20.82 22.05 20.05
C MET A 498 20.49 23.34 19.30
N LEU A 499 20.85 24.47 19.89
CA LEU A 499 20.64 25.81 19.36
C LEU A 499 21.98 26.54 19.35
N ASN A 500 22.27 27.33 18.32
CA ASN A 500 23.37 28.28 18.38
C ASN A 500 23.02 29.64 17.79
N GLY A 501 23.70 30.67 18.28
CA GLY A 501 23.40 32.07 17.95
C GLY A 501 24.52 33.02 18.40
N ILE A 502 24.43 34.25 17.94
CA ILE A 502 25.38 35.32 18.31
C ILE A 502 24.93 36.01 19.59
N GLU A 503 23.63 36.18 19.77
CA GLU A 503 23.01 36.78 20.95
C GLU A 503 22.69 35.70 22.00
N ASP A 504 22.45 36.11 23.25
CA ASP A 504 21.98 35.19 24.28
C ASP A 504 20.60 34.65 23.91
N LEU A 505 20.55 33.37 23.55
CA LEU A 505 19.35 32.74 23.01
C LEU A 505 18.29 32.44 24.06
N ALA A 506 18.71 32.20 25.30
CA ALA A 506 17.82 31.84 26.39
C ALA A 506 17.61 33.07 27.29
N THR A 507 16.75 34.00 26.88
CA THR A 507 16.46 35.20 27.70
C THR A 507 15.21 35.04 28.57
N ARG A 508 14.41 33.98 28.34
CA ARG A 508 13.20 33.69 29.13
C ARG A 508 13.51 32.69 30.23
N ALA A 509 13.03 32.98 31.44
CA ALA A 509 13.25 32.14 32.63
C ALA A 509 12.91 30.67 32.41
N ASP A 510 11.79 30.39 31.73
CA ASP A 510 11.31 29.02 31.51
C ASP A 510 12.21 28.17 30.57
N LEU A 511 12.85 28.80 29.58
CA LEU A 511 13.84 28.13 28.73
C LEU A 511 15.20 28.06 29.43
N LEU A 512 15.60 29.13 30.13
CA LEU A 512 16.84 29.19 30.91
C LEU A 512 16.94 28.05 31.92
N ASP A 513 15.89 27.80 32.68
CA ASP A 513 15.85 26.75 33.71
C ASP A 513 15.96 25.33 33.12
N ARG A 514 15.69 25.18 31.81
CA ARG A 514 15.79 23.91 31.07
C ARG A 514 16.98 23.85 30.12
N CYS A 515 17.88 24.85 30.17
CA CYS A 515 18.96 24.99 29.23
C CYS A 515 20.33 24.71 29.85
N VAL A 516 21.17 23.99 29.12
CA VAL A 516 22.62 24.02 29.30
C VAL A 516 23.16 25.10 28.37
N SER A 517 23.59 26.21 28.93
CA SER A 517 24.16 27.34 28.18
C SER A 517 25.68 27.25 28.14
N LEU A 518 26.26 27.31 26.93
CA LEU A 518 27.70 27.34 26.70
C LEU A 518 28.06 28.64 25.97
N THR A 519 28.95 29.43 26.54
CA THR A 519 29.46 30.67 25.90
C THR A 519 30.87 30.43 25.39
N LEU A 520 31.04 30.38 24.07
CA LEU A 520 32.33 30.19 23.41
C LEU A 520 33.02 31.55 23.19
N THR A 521 34.33 31.59 23.40
CA THR A 521 35.17 32.77 23.12
C THR A 521 35.63 32.79 21.67
N MET A 522 35.95 33.97 21.15
CA MET A 522 36.56 34.09 19.82
C MET A 522 37.88 33.30 19.76
N ILE A 523 38.12 32.63 18.64
CA ILE A 523 39.38 31.93 18.41
C ILE A 523 40.38 32.93 17.83
N ASP A 524 41.50 33.13 18.55
CA ASP A 524 42.64 33.92 18.10
C ASP A 524 43.16 33.43 16.74
N ASP A 525 43.60 34.34 15.88
CA ASP A 525 43.99 34.01 14.50
C ASP A 525 45.11 32.97 14.40
N ASP A 526 46.03 32.94 15.37
CA ASP A 526 47.14 31.97 15.48
C ASP A 526 46.70 30.57 15.96
N ARG A 527 45.52 30.47 16.57
CA ARG A 527 44.92 29.21 17.04
C ARG A 527 43.90 28.63 16.06
N ARG A 528 43.59 29.34 14.97
CA ARG A 528 42.68 28.85 13.93
C ARG A 528 43.30 27.67 13.20
N ARG A 529 42.46 26.68 12.94
CA ARG A 529 42.82 25.46 12.20
C ARG A 529 42.02 25.40 10.92
N ASP A 530 42.62 24.79 9.90
CA ASP A 530 41.90 24.50 8.67
C ASP A 530 40.72 23.55 8.97
N GLU A 531 39.55 23.85 8.40
CA GLU A 531 38.33 23.09 8.68
C GLU A 531 38.46 21.64 8.18
N ALA A 532 39.09 21.40 7.02
CA ALA A 532 39.24 20.05 6.49
C ALA A 532 40.21 19.19 7.33
N GLU A 533 41.31 19.78 7.80
CA GLU A 533 42.23 19.12 8.73
C GLU A 533 41.53 18.78 10.07
N LEU A 534 40.77 19.74 10.61
CA LEU A 534 40.03 19.55 11.86
C LEU A 534 39.02 18.40 11.74
N TRP A 535 38.26 18.35 10.64
CA TRP A 535 37.31 17.27 10.38
C TRP A 535 37.99 15.91 10.20
N LYS A 536 39.16 15.87 9.56
CA LYS A 536 39.94 14.64 9.44
C LYS A 536 40.30 14.07 10.81
N LEU A 537 40.82 14.90 11.70
CA LEU A 537 41.18 14.48 13.07
C LEU A 537 39.95 14.08 13.88
N PHE A 538 38.83 14.77 13.70
CA PHE A 538 37.57 14.37 14.32
C PHE A 538 37.11 12.99 13.87
N GLU A 539 37.13 12.69 12.57
CA GLU A 539 36.73 11.36 12.09
C GLU A 539 37.70 10.24 12.55
N GLU A 540 38.96 10.56 12.81
CA GLU A 540 39.93 9.63 13.42
C GLU A 540 39.63 9.38 14.91
N ALA A 541 39.27 10.42 15.68
CA ALA A 541 38.94 10.36 17.11
C ALA A 541 37.53 9.83 17.40
N ARG A 542 36.61 9.93 16.43
CA ARG A 542 35.18 9.62 16.62
C ARG A 542 34.89 8.16 17.01
N PRO A 543 35.46 7.11 16.37
CA PRO A 543 35.21 5.73 16.78
C PRO A 543 35.55 5.42 18.25
N PRO A 544 36.74 5.76 18.78
CA PRO A 544 37.04 5.54 20.20
C PRO A 544 36.24 6.47 21.13
N ASP A 545 35.97 7.72 20.75
CA ASP A 545 35.19 8.62 21.59
C ASP A 545 33.72 8.21 21.71
N SER A 546 33.10 7.73 20.62
CA SER A 546 31.78 7.09 20.67
C SER A 546 31.77 5.87 21.61
N GLY A 547 32.77 5.00 21.50
CA GLY A 547 32.89 3.84 22.41
C GLY A 547 33.07 4.24 23.88
N ARG A 548 33.77 5.35 24.16
CA ARG A 548 33.93 5.91 25.49
C ARG A 548 32.66 6.56 26.02
N LEU A 549 31.87 7.25 25.18
CA LEU A 549 30.57 7.80 25.57
C LEU A 549 29.61 6.68 26.00
N PHE A 550 29.54 5.60 25.21
CA PHE A 550 28.73 4.43 25.55
C PHE A 550 29.19 3.80 26.87
N GLY A 551 30.51 3.70 27.07
CA GLY A 551 31.10 3.19 28.30
C GLY A 551 30.92 4.08 29.54
N ARG A 552 30.78 5.40 29.38
CA ARG A 552 30.47 6.30 30.52
C ARG A 552 29.00 6.23 30.93
N GLY A 553 28.11 5.87 30.01
CA GLY A 553 26.72 5.57 30.35
C GLY A 553 26.65 4.51 31.46
N GLU A 554 27.44 3.44 31.35
CA GLU A 554 27.48 2.25 32.21
C GLU A 554 27.37 2.57 33.71
N ARG A 555 28.05 3.62 34.20
CA ARG A 555 28.21 3.95 35.63
C ARG A 555 27.17 4.89 36.23
N ARG A 556 26.19 5.39 35.46
CA ARG A 556 25.12 6.29 35.94
C ARG A 556 23.71 5.75 35.68
N PHE A 557 23.58 4.49 35.28
CA PHE A 557 22.30 3.86 34.97
C PHE A 557 21.55 3.29 36.19
N GLU A 558 22.14 3.26 37.39
CA GLU A 558 21.55 2.60 38.58
C GLU A 558 20.64 3.47 39.46
N GLU A 559 20.65 4.80 39.34
CA GLU A 559 19.79 5.64 40.20
C GLU A 559 18.51 6.07 39.47
N PRO A 560 17.32 5.65 39.91
CA PRO A 560 16.12 6.42 39.64
C PRO A 560 16.34 7.77 40.34
N ALA A 561 16.49 8.83 39.56
CA ALA A 561 16.39 10.17 40.10
C ALA A 561 15.00 10.27 40.75
N GLN A 562 14.95 10.16 42.07
CA GLN A 562 13.79 10.58 42.84
C GLN A 562 13.64 12.07 42.54
N CYS A 563 12.67 12.41 41.70
CA CYS A 563 12.27 13.78 41.46
C CYS A 563 11.70 14.32 42.78
N PRO A 564 12.28 15.35 43.42
CA PRO A 564 11.48 16.19 44.30
C PRO A 564 10.48 16.93 43.39
N ALA A 565 9.24 17.05 43.88
CA ALA A 565 8.16 17.78 43.23
C ALA A 565 8.51 19.24 42.94
#